data_AF-A0A1W9TAL7-F1
#
_entry.id   AF-A0A1W9TAL7-F1
#
_cell.length_a   1.000
_cell.length_b   1.000
_cell.length_c   1.000
_cell.angle_alpha   90.00
_cell.angle_beta   90.00
_cell.angle_gamma   90.00
#
_symmetry.space_group_name_H-M   'P 1'
#
loop_
_entity.id
_entity.type
_entity.pdbx_description
1 polymer ?
#
loop_
_entity_poly.entity_id
_entity_poly.type
_entity_poly.pdbx_seq_one_letter_code
_entity_poly.pdbx_strand_id
1 'polypeptide(L)'
;MAFNMLNIIFSFSVFSILGWFLEVSYRSLRERRFLNPGLLKGPYLILYGTGSLVLMGCISLFNFYDAGFAAKVLVYFTTTTGLELISGFIGYGLFNIRLWDYSDQPFQYKGHICLKFSVYWVLLAFGFEYLILPSYQSIFDPISPAFKMLFSEGLILIMAIDFAGKSLKNFISPNTPKEKIITETEFMNAARPLLENPALKALSQLNHHRGKTRLEHVKEVAYLSFLWGRRLSLDCNAIVRAGLLHDLFYYDWLHGGPRLHGFKHPNIALKNARKVTCLSKKEEDIIKKHMWPLTIIPPVYMESLIVSLIDTFCSTRDYISFRKYERSGKSIALLDNLESGEKKDEKQYR
;
A
#
# COMPACT_ATOMS: atom_id res chain seq x y z
N MET A 1 6.25 28.38 23.67
CA MET A 1 5.49 27.13 23.38
C MET A 1 5.75 26.15 24.52
N ALA A 2 4.72 25.66 25.20
CA ALA A 2 4.92 24.48 26.05
C ALA A 2 5.13 23.29 25.11
N PHE A 3 6.36 22.76 25.06
CA PHE A 3 6.69 21.53 24.33
C PHE A 3 5.96 20.35 24.98
N ASN A 4 4.66 20.25 24.72
CA ASN A 4 3.87 19.09 25.08
C ASN A 4 3.97 18.10 23.93
N MET A 5 4.27 16.84 24.25
CA MET A 5 4.32 15.73 23.31
C MET A 5 3.08 15.71 22.38
N LEU A 6 1.90 16.01 22.92
CA LEU A 6 0.67 16.08 22.13
C LEU A 6 0.74 17.10 20.98
N ASN A 7 1.26 18.30 21.25
CA ASN A 7 1.38 19.34 20.22
C ASN A 7 2.45 18.96 19.18
N ILE A 8 3.54 18.29 19.58
CA ILE A 8 4.58 17.82 18.65
C ILE A 8 3.99 16.81 17.66
N ILE A 9 3.30 15.78 18.18
CA ILE A 9 2.69 14.74 17.36
C ILE A 9 1.61 15.35 16.46
N PHE A 10 0.80 16.27 16.98
CA PHE A 10 -0.23 16.95 16.20
C PHE A 10 0.36 17.85 15.10
N SER A 11 1.42 18.61 15.38
CA SER A 11 2.14 19.40 14.37
C SER A 11 2.71 18.50 13.28
N PHE A 12 3.35 17.39 13.63
CA PHE A 12 3.83 16.41 12.66
C PHE A 12 2.68 15.94 11.74
N SER A 13 1.55 15.53 12.33
CA SER A 13 0.39 15.04 11.58
C SER A 13 -0.17 16.07 10.60
N VAL A 14 -0.36 17.31 11.04
CA VAL A 14 -0.89 18.40 10.19
C VAL A 14 0.08 18.74 9.07
N PHE A 15 1.36 18.94 9.39
CA PHE A 15 2.35 19.33 8.39
C PHE A 15 2.70 18.20 7.41
N SER A 16 2.56 16.93 7.80
CA SER A 16 2.62 15.82 6.86
C SER A 16 1.51 15.89 5.79
N ILE A 17 0.29 16.28 6.16
CA ILE A 17 -0.82 16.43 5.21
C ILE A 17 -0.62 17.70 4.35
N LEU A 18 -0.28 18.83 4.97
CA LEU A 18 -0.05 20.08 4.23
C LEU A 18 1.11 19.95 3.23
N GLY A 19 2.19 19.29 3.64
CA GLY A 19 3.31 18.99 2.75
C GLY A 19 2.91 18.10 1.58
N TRP A 20 2.05 17.11 1.82
CA TRP A 20 1.49 16.29 0.74
C TRP A 20 0.70 17.12 -0.27
N PHE A 21 -0.19 18.01 0.19
CA PHE A 21 -0.92 18.91 -0.71
C PHE A 21 0.02 19.81 -1.53
N LEU A 22 1.06 20.36 -0.91
CA LEU A 22 2.05 21.19 -1.60
C LEU A 22 2.77 20.40 -2.70
N GLU A 23 3.29 19.22 -2.37
CA GLU A 23 4.06 18.39 -3.29
C GLU A 23 3.20 17.79 -4.41
N VAL A 24 1.98 17.33 -4.10
CA VAL A 24 1.00 16.87 -5.10
C VAL A 24 0.69 17.98 -6.07
N SER A 25 0.43 19.20 -5.57
CA SER A 25 0.11 20.35 -6.41
C SER A 25 1.28 20.69 -7.33
N TYR A 26 2.49 20.80 -6.77
CA TYR A 26 3.70 21.07 -7.55
C TYR A 26 3.95 20.03 -8.65
N ARG A 27 3.94 18.73 -8.31
CA ARG A 27 4.22 17.66 -9.29
C ARG A 27 3.09 17.49 -10.30
N SER A 28 1.84 17.57 -9.86
CA SER A 28 0.69 17.35 -10.75
C SER A 28 0.53 18.49 -11.75
N LEU A 29 0.81 19.74 -11.34
CA LEU A 29 0.83 20.89 -12.26
C LEU A 29 1.95 20.77 -13.29
N ARG A 30 3.15 20.36 -12.87
CA ARG A 30 4.30 20.16 -13.75
C ARG A 30 4.07 19.06 -14.79
N GLU A 31 3.49 17.94 -14.37
CA GLU A 31 3.34 16.73 -15.19
C GLU A 31 1.95 16.60 -15.84
N ARG A 32 1.06 17.58 -15.62
CA ARG A 32 -0.32 17.63 -16.14
C ARG A 32 -1.16 16.37 -15.87
N ARG A 33 -0.81 15.64 -14.82
CA ARG A 33 -1.51 14.43 -14.37
C ARG A 33 -1.36 14.29 -12.88
N PHE A 34 -2.34 13.67 -12.23
CA PHE A 34 -2.26 13.43 -10.80
C PHE A 34 -1.06 12.53 -10.47
N LEU A 35 -0.19 13.05 -9.60
CA LEU A 35 0.99 12.35 -9.12
C LEU A 35 0.99 12.33 -7.60
N ASN A 36 0.87 11.13 -7.05
CA ASN A 36 1.00 10.92 -5.61
C ASN A 36 2.51 10.87 -5.24
N PRO A 37 3.01 11.84 -4.46
CA PRO A 37 4.42 11.91 -4.10
C PRO A 37 4.77 11.02 -2.91
N GLY A 38 6.08 10.78 -2.75
CA GLY A 38 6.63 10.14 -1.56
C GLY A 38 6.64 8.62 -1.60
N LEU A 39 6.93 8.04 -0.43
CA LEU A 39 7.09 6.59 -0.25
C LEU A 39 5.75 5.86 -0.06
N LEU A 40 4.82 6.52 0.62
CA LEU A 40 3.54 5.98 1.08
C LEU A 40 2.41 6.34 0.10
N LYS A 41 1.29 5.62 0.17
CA LYS A 41 0.13 5.80 -0.71
C LYS A 41 -0.85 6.84 -0.16
N GLY A 42 -0.93 7.01 1.15
CA GLY A 42 -1.87 7.95 1.77
C GLY A 42 -1.55 9.43 1.52
N PRO A 43 -2.49 10.33 1.85
CA PRO A 43 -2.36 11.77 1.61
C PRO A 43 -1.48 12.47 2.66
N TYR A 44 -0.24 11.99 2.80
CA TYR A 44 0.70 12.50 3.78
C TYR A 44 2.15 12.28 3.34
N LEU A 45 3.02 13.21 3.73
CA LEU A 45 4.46 13.13 3.54
C LEU A 45 5.17 13.22 4.89
N ILE A 46 5.72 12.10 5.34
CA ILE A 46 6.51 12.00 6.58
C ILE A 46 7.66 13.01 6.57
N LEU A 47 8.28 13.23 5.40
CA LEU A 47 9.37 14.18 5.21
C LEU A 47 9.00 15.61 5.63
N TYR A 48 7.82 16.09 5.24
CA TYR A 48 7.38 17.44 5.55
C TYR A 48 6.98 17.61 7.01
N GLY A 49 6.30 16.61 7.61
CA GLY A 49 6.02 16.61 9.04
C GLY A 49 7.29 16.57 9.89
N THR A 50 8.29 15.80 9.48
CA THR A 50 9.61 15.77 10.13
C THR A 50 10.33 17.11 9.95
N GLY A 51 10.33 17.65 8.72
CA GLY A 51 10.95 18.94 8.40
C GLY A 51 10.37 20.10 9.20
N SER A 52 9.04 20.18 9.33
CA SER A 52 8.41 21.20 10.16
C SER A 52 8.80 21.10 11.63
N LEU A 53 8.88 19.88 12.18
CA LEU A 53 9.30 19.70 13.58
C LEU A 53 10.76 20.10 13.80
N VAL A 54 11.65 19.74 12.86
CA VAL A 54 13.06 20.15 12.90
C VAL A 54 13.17 21.67 12.83
N LEU A 55 12.44 22.31 11.90
CA LEU A 55 12.44 23.78 11.77
C LEU A 55 11.88 24.47 13.02
N MET A 56 10.75 24.01 13.56
CA MET A 56 10.19 24.53 14.82
C MET A 56 11.17 24.37 15.99
N GLY A 57 11.85 23.22 16.07
CA GLY A 57 12.90 22.96 17.04
C GLY A 57 14.06 23.95 16.89
N CYS A 58 14.56 24.16 15.67
CA CYS A 58 15.62 25.14 15.40
C CYS A 58 15.20 26.57 15.77
N ILE A 59 14.01 27.00 15.35
CA ILE A 59 13.48 28.34 15.67
C ILE A 59 13.44 28.55 17.19
N SER A 60 12.99 27.54 17.94
CA SER A 60 12.89 27.62 19.39
C SER A 60 14.25 27.50 20.11
N LEU A 61 15.16 26.64 19.65
CA LEU A 61 16.44 26.39 20.32
C LEU A 61 17.44 27.53 20.12
N PHE A 62 17.45 28.11 18.91
CA PHE A 62 18.40 29.18 18.57
C PHE A 62 17.84 30.58 18.85
N ASN A 63 16.68 30.67 19.50
CA ASN A 63 15.95 31.91 19.75
C ASN A 63 15.99 32.86 18.54
N PHE A 64 15.50 32.37 17.40
CA PHE A 64 15.62 33.05 16.10
C PHE A 64 14.94 34.43 16.04
N TYR A 65 14.24 34.85 17.09
CA TYR A 65 13.81 36.24 17.25
C TYR A 65 14.99 37.22 17.24
N ASP A 66 16.16 36.81 17.78
CA ASP A 66 17.35 37.67 17.88
C ASP A 66 18.47 37.28 16.89
N ALA A 67 18.28 36.21 16.11
CA ALA A 67 19.30 35.72 15.18
C ALA A 67 19.33 36.55 13.88
N GLY A 68 20.54 36.94 13.46
CA GLY A 68 20.75 37.64 12.20
C GLY A 68 20.33 36.83 10.97
N PHE A 69 19.91 37.50 9.90
CA PHE A 69 19.40 36.88 8.66
C PHE A 69 20.34 35.80 8.09
N ALA A 70 21.64 36.08 8.06
CA ALA A 70 22.64 35.13 7.54
C ALA A 70 22.72 33.83 8.37
N ALA A 71 22.55 33.91 9.69
CA ALA A 71 22.52 32.73 10.56
C ALA A 71 21.29 31.86 10.27
N LYS A 72 20.11 32.48 10.05
CA LYS A 72 18.89 31.76 9.67
C LYS A 72 19.04 31.06 8.33
N VAL A 73 19.58 31.75 7.32
CA VAL A 73 19.87 31.14 6.01
C VAL A 73 20.75 29.90 6.17
N LEU A 74 21.83 30.00 6.95
CA LEU A 74 22.76 28.88 7.17
C LEU A 74 22.08 27.69 7.86
N VAL A 75 21.30 27.94 8.92
CA VAL A 75 20.60 26.86 9.63
C VAL A 75 19.52 26.25 8.74
N TYR A 76 18.69 27.04 8.06
CA TYR A 76 17.69 26.51 7.13
C TYR A 76 18.31 25.74 5.99
N PHE A 77 19.41 26.22 5.41
CA PHE A 77 20.10 25.51 4.34
C PHE A 77 20.61 24.15 4.82
N THR A 78 21.33 24.12 5.94
CA THR A 78 21.93 22.90 6.49
C THR A 78 20.86 21.90 6.93
N THR A 79 19.83 22.34 7.64
CA THR A 79 18.75 21.49 8.14
C THR A 79 17.89 20.91 7.01
N THR A 80 17.39 21.73 6.09
CA THR A 80 16.51 21.26 5.02
C THR A 80 17.25 20.41 3.99
N THR A 81 18.43 20.85 3.55
CA THR A 81 19.26 20.08 2.60
C THR A 81 19.77 18.79 3.23
N GLY A 82 20.16 18.82 4.51
CA GLY A 82 20.57 17.63 5.25
C GLY A 82 19.44 16.62 5.39
N LEU A 83 18.23 17.08 5.73
CA LEU A 83 17.05 16.23 5.84
C LEU A 83 16.68 15.60 4.49
N GLU A 84 16.74 16.39 3.40
CA GLU A 84 16.54 15.89 2.04
C GLU A 84 17.57 14.81 1.71
N LEU A 85 18.85 15.07 1.91
CA LEU A 85 19.92 14.12 1.62
C LEU A 85 19.74 12.79 2.38
N ILE A 86 19.51 12.87 3.70
CA ILE A 86 19.30 11.70 4.56
C ILE A 86 18.08 10.91 4.08
N SER A 87 16.96 11.59 3.79
CA SER A 87 15.73 10.94 3.35
C SER A 87 15.87 10.30 1.98
N GLY A 88 16.63 10.92 1.07
CA GLY A 88 16.99 10.36 -0.22
C GLY A 88 17.79 9.07 -0.09
N PHE A 89 18.77 9.03 0.83
CA PHE A 89 19.54 7.82 1.12
C PHE A 89 18.71 6.72 1.78
N ILE A 90 17.85 7.05 2.73
CA ILE A 90 16.94 6.08 3.38
C ILE A 90 16.01 5.46 2.34
N GLY A 91 15.40 6.27 1.47
CA GLY A 91 14.50 5.80 0.42
C GLY A 91 15.19 4.83 -0.54
N TYR A 92 16.41 5.17 -0.98
CA TYR A 92 17.18 4.33 -1.88
C TYR A 92 17.69 3.06 -1.19
N GLY A 93 18.26 3.17 0.02
CA GLY A 93 18.86 2.05 0.73
C GLY A 93 17.86 1.01 1.24
N LEU A 94 16.71 1.44 1.76
CA LEU A 94 15.72 0.52 2.33
C LEU A 94 14.72 -0.01 1.30
N PHE A 95 14.33 0.81 0.32
CA PHE A 95 13.24 0.48 -0.60
C PHE A 95 13.67 0.38 -2.06
N ASN A 96 14.94 0.64 -2.38
CA ASN A 96 15.43 0.74 -3.76
C ASN A 96 14.59 1.71 -4.61
N ILE A 97 14.06 2.77 -3.98
CA ILE A 97 13.19 3.76 -4.61
C ILE A 97 13.88 5.11 -4.63
N ARG A 98 13.80 5.75 -5.79
CA ARG A 98 14.21 7.13 -6.00
C ARG A 98 13.02 8.06 -5.73
N LEU A 99 12.98 8.72 -4.56
CA LEU A 99 11.88 9.63 -4.18
C LEU A 99 11.84 10.91 -5.05
N TRP A 100 13.02 11.35 -5.49
CA TRP A 100 13.26 12.42 -6.45
C TRP A 100 14.64 12.21 -7.08
N ASP A 101 14.85 12.81 -8.26
CA ASP A 101 16.10 12.70 -8.99
C ASP A 101 16.53 14.07 -9.53
N TYR A 102 17.70 14.53 -9.10
CA TYR A 102 18.33 15.78 -9.51
C TYR A 102 19.61 15.54 -10.32
N SER A 103 19.78 14.35 -10.91
CA SER A 103 20.98 14.01 -11.69
C SER A 103 21.19 14.92 -12.91
N ASP A 104 20.13 15.57 -13.39
CA ASP A 104 20.13 16.54 -14.48
C ASP A 104 20.42 17.99 -14.04
N GLN A 105 20.55 18.25 -12.73
CA GLN A 105 20.77 19.60 -12.20
C GLN A 105 22.26 19.88 -11.92
N PRO A 106 22.72 21.14 -12.11
CA PRO A 106 24.06 21.54 -11.72
C PRO A 106 24.24 21.51 -10.19
N PHE A 107 25.48 21.34 -9.73
CA PHE A 107 25.83 21.25 -8.30
C PHE A 107 25.01 20.20 -7.53
N GLN A 108 24.74 19.07 -8.17
CA GLN A 108 24.07 17.93 -7.55
C GLN A 108 25.06 17.02 -6.81
N TYR A 109 24.55 16.31 -5.80
CA TYR A 109 25.28 15.23 -5.15
C TYR A 109 24.51 13.91 -5.28
N LYS A 110 25.06 12.99 -6.10
CA LYS A 110 24.48 11.67 -6.43
C LYS A 110 22.99 11.74 -6.83
N GLY A 111 22.55 12.86 -7.39
CA GLY A 111 21.17 13.21 -7.74
C GLY A 111 20.22 13.37 -6.54
N HIS A 112 20.70 13.33 -5.30
CA HIS A 112 19.86 13.34 -4.08
C HIS A 112 19.56 14.76 -3.60
N ILE A 113 20.50 15.68 -3.78
CA ILE A 113 20.33 17.10 -3.48
C ILE A 113 20.96 17.89 -4.61
N CYS A 114 20.52 19.12 -4.82
CA CYS A 114 21.24 20.09 -5.64
C CYS A 114 21.02 21.51 -5.11
N LEU A 115 21.95 22.40 -5.43
CA LEU A 115 21.93 23.77 -4.91
C LEU A 115 20.62 24.52 -5.22
N LYS A 116 20.06 24.31 -6.41
CA LYS A 116 18.79 24.95 -6.84
C LYS A 116 17.64 24.63 -5.88
N PHE A 117 17.43 23.35 -5.56
CA PHE A 117 16.35 22.95 -4.66
C PHE A 117 16.66 23.30 -3.20
N SER A 118 17.94 23.23 -2.77
CA SER A 118 18.35 23.75 -1.46
C SER A 118 17.97 25.23 -1.26
N VAL A 119 18.10 26.08 -2.28
CA VAL A 119 17.64 27.48 -2.20
C VAL A 119 16.12 27.56 -2.08
N TYR A 120 15.37 26.76 -2.85
CA TYR A 120 13.91 26.71 -2.71
C TYR A 120 13.47 26.27 -1.30
N TRP A 121 14.17 25.31 -0.69
CA TRP A 121 13.89 24.87 0.66
C TRP A 121 14.19 25.93 1.71
N VAL A 122 15.25 26.73 1.54
CA VAL A 122 15.52 27.89 2.41
C VAL A 122 14.40 28.92 2.32
N LEU A 123 13.96 29.26 1.10
CA LEU A 123 12.84 30.20 0.90
C LEU A 123 11.55 29.66 1.53
N LEU A 124 11.29 28.36 1.37
CA LEU A 124 10.14 27.71 1.99
C LEU A 124 10.23 27.70 3.52
N ALA A 125 11.42 27.53 4.10
CA ALA A 125 11.64 27.59 5.54
C ALA A 125 11.37 29.00 6.11
N PHE A 126 11.75 30.05 5.38
CA PHE A 126 11.36 31.42 5.74
C PHE A 126 9.85 31.64 5.64
N GLY A 127 9.21 31.18 4.55
CA GLY A 127 7.75 31.20 4.43
C GLY A 127 7.07 30.41 5.55
N PHE A 128 7.67 29.30 5.98
CA PHE A 128 7.20 28.50 7.09
C PHE A 128 7.25 29.27 8.41
N GLU A 129 8.40 29.87 8.76
CA GLU A 129 8.57 30.64 10.00
C GLU A 129 7.63 31.84 10.07
N TYR A 130 7.56 32.64 9.01
CA TYR A 130 6.91 33.95 9.06
C TYR A 130 5.44 33.95 8.63
N LEU A 131 4.99 32.98 7.83
CA LEU A 131 3.62 32.94 7.31
C LEU A 131 2.84 31.73 7.86
N ILE A 132 3.41 30.54 7.73
CA ILE A 132 2.69 29.30 8.03
C ILE A 132 2.61 29.06 9.54
N LEU A 133 3.70 29.20 10.27
CA LEU A 133 3.78 28.87 11.69
C LEU A 133 2.88 29.76 12.57
N PRO A 134 2.84 31.10 12.41
CA PRO A 134 1.94 31.96 13.19
C PRO A 134 0.46 31.69 12.87
N SER A 135 0.15 31.44 11.59
CA SER A 135 -1.20 31.07 11.15
C SER A 135 -1.62 29.73 11.74
N TYR A 136 -0.71 28.74 11.73
CA TYR A 136 -0.92 27.44 12.33
C TYR A 136 -1.21 27.56 13.83
N GLN A 137 -0.39 28.30 14.58
CA GLN A 137 -0.58 28.51 16.01
C GLN A 137 -1.94 29.16 16.31
N SER A 138 -2.28 30.23 15.58
CA SER A 138 -3.53 30.96 15.77
C SER A 138 -4.77 30.08 15.55
N ILE A 139 -4.72 29.15 14.58
CA ILE A 139 -5.82 28.25 14.24
C ILE A 139 -5.87 27.04 15.19
N PHE A 140 -4.73 26.46 15.50
CA PHE A 140 -4.65 25.12 16.09
C PHE A 140 -4.32 25.10 17.59
N ASP A 141 -3.77 26.18 18.17
CA ASP A 141 -3.54 26.26 19.62
C ASP A 141 -4.86 26.20 20.42
N PRO A 142 -5.97 26.86 20.01
CA PRO A 142 -7.24 26.80 20.73
C PRO A 142 -7.98 25.46 20.65
N ILE A 143 -7.56 24.56 19.75
CA ILE A 143 -8.25 23.28 19.55
C ILE A 143 -8.09 22.37 20.76
N SER A 144 -9.17 21.66 21.11
CA SER A 144 -9.21 20.79 22.28
C SER A 144 -8.12 19.69 22.24
N PRO A 145 -7.51 19.35 23.38
CA PRO A 145 -6.52 18.28 23.45
C PRO A 145 -7.04 16.92 22.97
N ALA A 146 -8.31 16.61 23.24
CA ALA A 146 -8.94 15.37 22.81
C ALA A 146 -8.99 15.23 21.29
N PHE A 147 -9.32 16.30 20.56
CA PHE A 147 -9.29 16.28 19.10
C PHE A 147 -7.87 16.09 18.58
N LYS A 148 -6.89 16.83 19.13
CA LYS A 148 -5.48 16.69 18.73
C LYS A 148 -5.01 15.25 18.90
N MET A 149 -5.38 14.60 20.00
CA MET A 149 -4.99 13.23 20.31
C MET A 149 -5.60 12.24 19.31
N LEU A 150 -6.93 12.22 19.18
CA LEU A 150 -7.64 11.31 18.28
C LEU A 150 -7.21 11.46 16.82
N PHE A 151 -7.05 12.70 16.36
CA PHE A 151 -6.59 12.99 15.01
C PHE A 151 -5.18 12.47 14.76
N SER A 152 -4.26 12.77 15.66
CA SER A 152 -2.84 12.40 15.51
C SER A 152 -2.63 10.90 15.58
N GLU A 153 -3.26 10.23 16.56
CA GLU A 153 -3.21 8.78 16.72
C GLU A 153 -3.79 8.06 15.51
N GLY A 154 -4.96 8.49 15.05
CA GLY A 154 -5.59 7.93 13.85
C GLY A 154 -4.70 8.07 12.61
N LEU A 155 -4.11 9.25 12.40
CA LEU A 155 -3.22 9.47 11.25
C LEU A 155 -1.93 8.65 11.34
N ILE A 156 -1.29 8.61 12.51
CA ILE A 156 -0.08 7.81 12.74
C ILE A 156 -0.35 6.33 12.54
N LEU A 157 -1.49 5.82 13.02
CA LEU A 157 -1.87 4.43 12.80
C LEU A 157 -2.03 4.14 11.31
N ILE A 158 -2.68 5.03 10.55
CA ILE A 158 -2.83 4.88 9.10
C ILE A 158 -1.47 4.91 8.39
N MET A 159 -0.59 5.86 8.76
CA MET A 159 0.78 5.95 8.24
C MET A 159 1.58 4.67 8.54
N ALA A 160 1.46 4.14 9.76
CA ALA A 160 2.14 2.92 10.19
C ALA A 160 1.66 1.70 9.41
N ILE A 161 0.36 1.56 9.19
CA ILE A 161 -0.22 0.48 8.37
C ILE A 161 0.28 0.57 6.92
N ASP A 162 0.30 1.76 6.32
CA ASP A 162 0.76 1.95 4.94
C ASP A 162 2.28 1.69 4.82
N PHE A 163 3.07 2.18 5.77
CA PHE A 163 4.51 1.90 5.84
C PHE A 163 4.79 0.40 6.04
N ALA A 164 4.06 -0.27 6.92
CA ALA A 164 4.17 -1.71 7.12
C ALA A 164 3.82 -2.47 5.84
N GLY A 165 2.74 -2.10 5.14
CA GLY A 165 2.37 -2.68 3.85
C GLY A 165 3.44 -2.47 2.78
N LYS A 166 4.02 -1.28 2.70
CA LYS A 166 5.12 -0.97 1.77
C LYS A 166 6.39 -1.79 2.10
N SER A 167 6.75 -1.87 3.37
CA SER A 167 7.92 -2.62 3.86
C SER A 167 7.76 -4.11 3.64
N LEU A 168 6.57 -4.65 3.93
CA LEU A 168 6.24 -6.06 3.69
C LEU A 168 6.30 -6.40 2.20
N LYS A 169 5.74 -5.55 1.33
CA LYS A 169 5.83 -5.73 -0.12
C LYS A 169 7.29 -5.73 -0.59
N ASN A 170 8.09 -4.79 -0.11
CA ASN A 170 9.52 -4.70 -0.43
C ASN A 170 10.31 -5.90 0.10
N PHE A 171 9.91 -6.47 1.24
CA PHE A 171 10.58 -7.65 1.81
C PHE A 171 10.29 -8.95 1.06
N ILE A 172 9.07 -9.10 0.53
CA ILE A 172 8.60 -10.33 -0.12
C ILE A 172 8.83 -10.31 -1.63
N SER A 173 8.56 -9.17 -2.26
CA SER A 173 8.59 -9.06 -3.72
C SER A 173 10.02 -8.86 -4.22
N PRO A 174 10.37 -9.38 -5.41
CA PRO A 174 11.64 -9.07 -6.03
C PRO A 174 11.72 -7.58 -6.35
N ASN A 175 12.83 -6.93 -5.96
CA ASN A 175 12.99 -5.48 -6.09
C ASN A 175 13.87 -5.08 -7.27
N THR A 176 14.52 -6.04 -7.92
CA THR A 176 15.32 -5.81 -9.13
C THR A 176 14.73 -6.54 -10.34
N PRO A 177 14.93 -6.02 -11.58
CA PRO A 177 14.48 -6.71 -12.79
C PRO A 177 15.03 -8.13 -12.93
N LYS A 178 16.30 -8.34 -12.56
CA LYS A 178 16.95 -9.65 -12.61
C LYS A 178 16.32 -10.65 -11.63
N GLU A 179 16.12 -10.25 -10.37
CA GLU A 179 15.44 -11.09 -9.40
C GLU A 179 14.01 -11.40 -9.83
N LYS A 180 13.30 -10.42 -10.42
CA LYS A 180 11.95 -10.63 -10.92
C LYS A 180 11.91 -11.74 -11.97
N ILE A 181 12.81 -11.71 -12.96
CA ILE A 181 12.92 -12.75 -14.00
C ILE A 181 13.21 -14.13 -13.38
N ILE A 182 14.16 -14.21 -12.44
CA ILE A 182 14.50 -15.46 -11.75
C ILE A 182 13.28 -15.99 -10.99
N THR A 183 12.60 -15.12 -10.24
CA THR A 183 11.42 -15.45 -9.44
C THR A 183 10.28 -15.98 -10.32
N GLU A 184 9.99 -15.30 -11.42
CA GLU A 184 8.94 -15.69 -12.37
C GLU A 184 9.30 -17.01 -13.06
N THR A 185 10.59 -17.22 -13.40
CA THR A 185 11.05 -18.47 -14.01
C THR A 185 10.88 -19.66 -13.06
N GLU A 186 11.31 -19.52 -11.81
CA GLU A 186 11.13 -20.55 -10.78
C GLU A 186 9.64 -20.89 -10.56
N PHE A 187 8.78 -19.87 -10.45
CA PHE A 187 7.33 -20.08 -10.33
C PHE A 187 6.79 -20.85 -11.53
N MET A 188 7.14 -20.41 -12.75
CA MET A 188 6.63 -21.02 -13.98
C MET A 188 7.14 -22.44 -14.18
N ASN A 189 8.35 -22.77 -13.74
CA ASN A 189 8.86 -24.15 -13.80
C ASN A 189 8.00 -25.12 -12.97
N ALA A 190 7.54 -24.70 -11.80
CA ALA A 190 6.65 -25.49 -10.96
C ALA A 190 5.19 -25.48 -11.46
N ALA A 191 4.73 -24.33 -11.97
CA ALA A 191 3.33 -24.10 -12.33
C ALA A 191 2.95 -24.68 -13.71
N ARG A 192 3.84 -24.60 -14.70
CA ARG A 192 3.52 -24.88 -16.12
C ARG A 192 2.88 -26.25 -16.35
N PRO A 193 3.37 -27.36 -15.78
CA PRO A 193 2.74 -28.68 -16.00
C PRO A 193 1.27 -28.75 -15.59
N LEU A 194 0.89 -28.00 -14.55
CA LEU A 194 -0.50 -27.94 -14.07
C LEU A 194 -1.32 -26.90 -14.85
N LEU A 195 -0.73 -25.74 -15.17
CA LEU A 195 -1.40 -24.69 -15.94
C LEU A 195 -1.78 -25.14 -17.35
N GLU A 196 -1.02 -26.07 -17.93
CA GLU A 196 -1.31 -26.64 -19.25
C GLU A 196 -2.39 -27.73 -19.20
N ASN A 197 -2.64 -28.31 -18.02
CA ASN A 197 -3.59 -29.40 -17.82
C ASN A 197 -5.06 -28.93 -18.04
N PRO A 198 -5.86 -29.65 -18.85
CA PRO A 198 -7.26 -29.30 -19.11
C PRO A 198 -8.12 -29.19 -17.85
N ALA A 199 -7.85 -30.03 -16.85
CA ALA A 199 -8.57 -30.05 -15.58
C ALA A 199 -8.41 -28.73 -14.82
N LEU A 200 -7.24 -28.09 -14.87
CA LEU A 200 -7.02 -26.79 -14.25
C LEU A 200 -7.52 -25.64 -15.14
N LYS A 201 -7.30 -25.73 -16.46
CA LYS A 201 -7.81 -24.74 -17.43
C LYS A 201 -9.33 -24.57 -17.37
N ALA A 202 -10.07 -25.65 -17.10
CA ALA A 202 -11.52 -25.60 -16.93
C ALA A 202 -12.00 -24.61 -15.85
N LEU A 203 -11.14 -24.28 -14.86
CA LEU A 203 -11.45 -23.26 -13.85
C LEU A 203 -11.57 -21.84 -14.42
N SER A 204 -11.12 -21.58 -15.66
CA SER A 204 -11.27 -20.27 -16.31
C SER A 204 -12.72 -19.96 -16.67
N GLN A 205 -13.56 -20.99 -16.79
CA GLN A 205 -14.98 -20.83 -17.11
C GLN A 205 -15.85 -20.73 -15.85
N LEU A 206 -15.24 -20.90 -14.68
CA LEU A 206 -15.96 -20.94 -13.41
C LEU A 206 -15.72 -19.64 -12.66
N ASN A 207 -16.80 -18.94 -12.38
CA ASN A 207 -16.76 -17.78 -11.51
C ASN A 207 -16.37 -18.21 -10.09
N HIS A 208 -15.51 -17.42 -9.47
CA HIS A 208 -15.15 -17.59 -8.06
C HIS A 208 -15.80 -16.45 -7.26
N HIS A 209 -15.38 -15.20 -7.55
CA HIS A 209 -15.97 -13.99 -6.98
C HIS A 209 -16.02 -12.84 -7.99
N ARG A 210 -17.21 -12.27 -8.18
CA ARG A 210 -17.50 -10.93 -8.76
C ARG A 210 -16.61 -10.49 -9.95
N GLY A 211 -16.53 -11.34 -10.98
CA GLY A 211 -15.83 -11.07 -12.25
C GLY A 211 -14.46 -11.74 -12.38
N LYS A 212 -13.92 -12.29 -11.28
CA LYS A 212 -12.70 -13.11 -11.28
C LYS A 212 -13.05 -14.58 -11.43
N THR A 213 -12.35 -15.23 -12.35
CA THR A 213 -12.43 -16.68 -12.56
C THR A 213 -11.70 -17.42 -11.43
N ARG A 214 -12.10 -18.68 -11.18
CA ARG A 214 -11.42 -19.52 -10.19
C ARG A 214 -9.97 -19.78 -10.58
N LEU A 215 -9.69 -19.86 -11.88
CA LEU A 215 -8.31 -19.97 -12.38
C LEU A 215 -7.45 -18.76 -12.01
N GLU A 216 -7.98 -17.54 -12.11
CA GLU A 216 -7.26 -16.33 -11.71
C GLU A 216 -7.02 -16.30 -10.19
N HIS A 217 -8.00 -16.74 -9.40
CA HIS A 217 -7.86 -16.84 -7.94
C HIS A 217 -6.74 -17.79 -7.53
N VAL A 218 -6.79 -19.04 -7.98
CA VAL A 218 -5.76 -20.04 -7.60
C VAL A 218 -4.36 -19.66 -8.10
N LYS A 219 -4.25 -19.01 -9.27
CA LYS A 219 -2.98 -18.49 -9.77
C LYS A 219 -2.39 -17.43 -8.85
N GLU A 220 -3.23 -16.50 -8.40
CA GLU A 220 -2.79 -15.44 -7.51
C GLU A 220 -2.39 -15.98 -6.14
N VAL A 221 -3.21 -16.84 -5.53
CA VAL A 221 -2.92 -17.47 -4.25
C VAL A 221 -1.61 -18.26 -4.33
N ALA A 222 -1.43 -19.06 -5.40
CA ALA A 222 -0.20 -19.82 -5.62
C ALA A 222 1.02 -18.90 -5.75
N TYR A 223 0.92 -17.80 -6.52
CA TYR A 223 2.05 -16.90 -6.74
C TYR A 223 2.44 -16.13 -5.47
N LEU A 224 1.47 -15.55 -4.75
CA LEU A 224 1.76 -14.82 -3.51
C LEU A 224 2.29 -15.75 -2.41
N SER A 225 1.74 -16.95 -2.29
CA SER A 225 2.24 -17.97 -1.37
C SER A 225 3.66 -18.40 -1.73
N PHE A 226 3.96 -18.53 -3.02
CA PHE A 226 5.30 -18.84 -3.52
C PHE A 226 6.33 -17.77 -3.15
N LEU A 227 5.99 -16.48 -3.25
CA LEU A 227 6.91 -15.41 -2.84
C LEU A 227 7.26 -15.52 -1.34
N TRP A 228 6.26 -15.81 -0.50
CA TRP A 228 6.50 -16.11 0.92
C TRP A 228 7.33 -17.37 1.12
N GLY A 229 7.02 -18.43 0.39
CA GLY A 229 7.76 -19.69 0.40
C GLY A 229 9.24 -19.49 0.09
N ARG A 230 9.56 -18.72 -0.95
CA ARG A 230 10.95 -18.39 -1.31
C ARG A 230 11.64 -17.62 -0.19
N ARG A 231 10.96 -16.61 0.37
CA ARG A 231 11.54 -15.76 1.40
C ARG A 231 11.84 -16.52 2.69
N LEU A 232 11.00 -17.50 3.01
CA LEU A 232 11.13 -18.37 4.18
C LEU A 232 11.89 -19.68 3.88
N SER A 233 12.46 -19.83 2.67
CA SER A 233 13.18 -21.04 2.23
C SER A 233 12.39 -22.34 2.40
N LEU A 234 11.08 -22.28 2.11
CA LEU A 234 10.17 -23.43 2.18
C LEU A 234 10.10 -24.16 0.83
N ASP A 235 9.37 -25.27 0.82
CA ASP A 235 9.14 -26.09 -0.38
C ASP A 235 8.22 -25.38 -1.37
N CYS A 236 8.84 -24.56 -2.22
CA CYS A 236 8.17 -23.74 -3.21
C CYS A 236 7.42 -24.57 -4.27
N ASN A 237 7.92 -25.76 -4.60
CA ASN A 237 7.24 -26.65 -5.54
C ASN A 237 5.91 -27.13 -4.97
N ALA A 238 5.89 -27.59 -3.71
CA ALA A 238 4.66 -27.99 -3.05
C ALA A 238 3.67 -26.84 -2.92
N ILE A 239 4.15 -25.63 -2.55
CA ILE A 239 3.30 -24.42 -2.47
C ILE A 239 2.64 -24.11 -3.81
N VAL A 240 3.42 -24.06 -4.90
CA VAL A 240 2.88 -23.69 -6.22
C VAL A 240 1.91 -24.76 -6.69
N ARG A 241 2.29 -26.04 -6.62
CA ARG A 241 1.47 -27.14 -7.12
C ARG A 241 0.17 -27.27 -6.36
N ALA A 242 0.23 -27.33 -5.03
CA ALA A 242 -0.97 -27.44 -4.20
C ALA A 242 -1.79 -26.15 -4.20
N GLY A 243 -1.16 -24.98 -4.23
CA GLY A 243 -1.82 -23.69 -4.35
C GLY A 243 -2.63 -23.55 -5.64
N LEU A 244 -2.17 -24.12 -6.77
CA LEU A 244 -2.97 -24.16 -8.00
C LEU A 244 -4.15 -25.14 -7.92
N LEU A 245 -4.09 -26.12 -7.03
CA LEU A 245 -5.06 -27.22 -6.92
C LEU A 245 -6.01 -27.09 -5.72
N HIS A 246 -5.79 -26.13 -4.80
CA HIS A 246 -6.51 -26.05 -3.53
C HIS A 246 -8.02 -25.89 -3.71
N ASP A 247 -8.41 -25.25 -4.81
CA ASP A 247 -9.79 -24.87 -5.14
C ASP A 247 -10.32 -25.63 -6.37
N LEU A 248 -9.78 -26.83 -6.63
CA LEU A 248 -10.10 -27.62 -7.82
C LEU A 248 -11.47 -28.32 -7.71
N PHE A 249 -12.55 -27.57 -7.87
CA PHE A 249 -13.91 -28.08 -8.03
C PHE A 249 -14.63 -27.42 -9.21
N TYR A 250 -15.61 -28.13 -9.80
CA TYR A 250 -16.16 -27.81 -11.13
C TYR A 250 -17.61 -27.32 -11.13
N TYR A 251 -18.13 -26.93 -9.97
CA TYR A 251 -19.48 -26.37 -9.86
C TYR A 251 -19.43 -24.89 -9.47
N ASP A 252 -20.52 -24.18 -9.74
CA ASP A 252 -20.78 -22.86 -9.17
C ASP A 252 -21.29 -23.04 -7.75
N TRP A 253 -20.57 -22.47 -6.78
CA TRP A 253 -20.91 -22.58 -5.36
C TRP A 253 -21.85 -21.46 -4.89
N LEU A 254 -22.04 -20.40 -5.69
CA LEU A 254 -22.98 -19.31 -5.39
C LEU A 254 -24.43 -19.71 -5.69
N HIS A 255 -24.63 -20.47 -6.76
CA HIS A 255 -25.95 -20.86 -7.25
C HIS A 255 -26.19 -22.38 -7.20
N GLY A 256 -25.23 -23.17 -6.70
CA GLY A 256 -25.32 -24.62 -6.65
C GLY A 256 -24.28 -25.29 -5.75
N GLY A 257 -24.16 -26.61 -5.87
CA GLY A 257 -23.19 -27.40 -5.13
C GLY A 257 -23.65 -27.90 -3.74
N PRO A 258 -22.74 -28.54 -2.98
CA PRO A 258 -23.08 -29.20 -1.73
C PRO A 258 -23.32 -28.19 -0.59
N ARG A 259 -24.31 -28.47 0.28
CA ARG A 259 -24.49 -27.75 1.55
C ARG A 259 -23.21 -27.79 2.39
N LEU A 260 -22.92 -26.71 3.11
CA LEU A 260 -21.69 -26.50 3.89
C LEU A 260 -20.44 -26.51 3.00
N HIS A 261 -20.51 -25.80 1.87
CA HIS A 261 -19.45 -25.73 0.86
C HIS A 261 -18.06 -25.48 1.47
N GLY A 262 -17.92 -24.48 2.35
CA GLY A 262 -16.64 -24.13 2.99
C GLY A 262 -15.96 -25.26 3.77
N PHE A 263 -16.74 -26.24 4.27
CA PHE A 263 -16.21 -27.40 5.00
C PHE A 263 -15.98 -28.62 4.11
N LYS A 264 -16.60 -28.66 2.92
CA LYS A 264 -16.60 -29.83 2.04
C LYS A 264 -15.68 -29.69 0.84
N HIS A 265 -15.55 -28.49 0.28
CA HIS A 265 -14.76 -28.31 -0.93
C HIS A 265 -13.28 -28.64 -0.77
N PRO A 266 -12.60 -28.50 0.40
CA PRO A 266 -11.21 -28.93 0.51
C PRO A 266 -11.04 -30.43 0.25
N ASN A 267 -12.01 -31.26 0.68
CA ASN A 267 -12.01 -32.69 0.40
C ASN A 267 -12.35 -33.00 -1.07
N ILE A 268 -13.25 -32.22 -1.68
CA ILE A 268 -13.60 -32.35 -3.11
C ILE A 268 -12.40 -31.98 -3.99
N ALA A 269 -11.76 -30.85 -3.69
CA ALA A 269 -10.55 -30.38 -4.36
C ALA A 269 -9.43 -31.40 -4.24
N LEU A 270 -9.18 -31.94 -3.04
CA LEU A 270 -8.19 -33.01 -2.84
C LEU A 270 -8.49 -34.25 -3.69
N LYS A 271 -9.75 -34.71 -3.72
CA LYS A 271 -10.17 -35.86 -4.53
C LYS A 271 -9.95 -35.62 -6.02
N ASN A 272 -10.21 -34.40 -6.51
CA ASN A 272 -9.99 -34.04 -7.90
C ASN A 272 -8.49 -33.91 -8.20
N ALA A 273 -7.73 -33.28 -7.32
CA ALA A 273 -6.29 -33.07 -7.48
C ALA A 273 -5.52 -34.40 -7.60
N ARG A 274 -5.90 -35.42 -6.80
CA ARG A 274 -5.33 -36.78 -6.88
C ARG A 274 -5.56 -37.47 -8.24
N LYS A 275 -6.57 -37.05 -9.01
CA LYS A 275 -6.80 -37.55 -10.38
C LYS A 275 -5.97 -36.81 -11.43
N VAL A 276 -5.52 -35.59 -11.10
CA VAL A 276 -4.75 -34.73 -12.01
C VAL A 276 -3.26 -35.04 -11.93
N THR A 277 -2.73 -35.27 -10.72
CA THR A 277 -1.31 -35.51 -10.51
C THR A 277 -1.07 -36.30 -9.22
N CYS A 278 0.12 -36.92 -9.10
CA CYS A 278 0.57 -37.50 -7.84
C CYS A 278 0.86 -36.37 -6.83
N LEU A 279 0.40 -36.54 -5.60
CA LEU A 279 0.55 -35.56 -4.52
C LEU A 279 1.40 -36.14 -3.38
N SER A 280 2.31 -35.33 -2.88
CA SER A 280 3.02 -35.54 -1.62
C SER A 280 2.10 -35.28 -0.42
N LYS A 281 2.46 -35.82 0.75
CA LYS A 281 1.71 -35.57 2.01
C LYS A 281 1.54 -34.08 2.34
N LYS A 282 2.53 -33.26 1.96
CA LYS A 282 2.51 -31.81 2.15
C LYS A 282 1.51 -31.14 1.21
N GLU A 283 1.53 -31.48 -0.08
CA GLU A 283 0.55 -30.96 -1.05
C GLU A 283 -0.89 -31.33 -0.68
N GLU A 284 -1.10 -32.57 -0.20
CA GLU A 284 -2.41 -32.98 0.29
C GLU A 284 -2.88 -32.17 1.51
N ASP A 285 -1.97 -31.88 2.44
CA ASP A 285 -2.26 -31.07 3.63
C ASP A 285 -2.61 -29.63 3.25
N ILE A 286 -1.86 -29.02 2.33
CA ILE A 286 -2.13 -27.69 1.79
C ILE A 286 -3.56 -27.63 1.21
N ILE A 287 -3.90 -28.56 0.29
CA ILE A 287 -5.21 -28.58 -0.37
C ILE A 287 -6.32 -28.82 0.66
N LYS A 288 -6.12 -29.75 1.60
CA LYS A 288 -7.17 -30.13 2.55
C LYS A 288 -7.45 -29.06 3.61
N LYS A 289 -6.46 -28.23 3.94
CA LYS A 289 -6.51 -27.32 5.10
C LYS A 289 -6.40 -25.83 4.77
N HIS A 290 -6.41 -25.46 3.48
CA HIS A 290 -6.35 -24.05 3.07
C HIS A 290 -7.47 -23.19 3.67
N MET A 291 -8.62 -23.77 4.03
CA MET A 291 -9.72 -23.06 4.68
C MET A 291 -9.56 -22.88 6.20
N TRP A 292 -8.43 -23.21 6.82
CA TRP A 292 -8.25 -22.93 8.25
C TRP A 292 -8.33 -21.40 8.51
N PRO A 293 -8.97 -20.92 9.60
CA PRO A 293 -9.55 -21.65 10.73
C PRO A 293 -11.00 -22.11 10.54
N LEU A 294 -11.63 -21.90 9.38
CA LEU A 294 -12.97 -22.43 9.10
C LEU A 294 -12.96 -23.96 9.15
N THR A 295 -11.97 -24.62 8.53
CA THR A 295 -11.69 -26.02 8.83
C THR A 295 -10.89 -26.10 10.13
N ILE A 296 -11.52 -26.59 11.20
CA ILE A 296 -11.00 -26.55 12.58
C ILE A 296 -9.63 -27.25 12.73
N ILE A 297 -9.33 -28.23 11.87
CA ILE A 297 -8.05 -28.97 11.92
C ILE A 297 -6.93 -28.07 11.37
N PRO A 298 -5.92 -27.72 12.18
CA PRO A 298 -4.87 -26.79 11.76
C PRO A 298 -3.90 -27.39 10.72
N PRO A 299 -3.31 -26.54 9.87
CA PRO A 299 -2.19 -26.87 9.01
C PRO A 299 -1.06 -27.58 9.76
N VAL A 300 -0.49 -28.65 9.19
CA VAL A 300 0.68 -29.33 9.79
C VAL A 300 1.99 -28.73 9.29
N TYR A 301 2.01 -28.26 8.04
CA TYR A 301 3.18 -27.68 7.41
C TYR A 301 3.06 -26.15 7.35
N MET A 302 4.20 -25.46 7.39
CA MET A 302 4.25 -24.00 7.23
C MET A 302 3.75 -23.56 5.85
N GLU A 303 4.02 -24.36 4.83
CA GLU A 303 3.51 -24.17 3.47
C GLU A 303 1.97 -24.16 3.44
N SER A 304 1.34 -25.07 4.19
CA SER A 304 -0.12 -25.14 4.34
C SER A 304 -0.68 -23.91 5.04
N LEU A 305 -0.01 -23.43 6.10
CA LEU A 305 -0.42 -22.22 6.80
C LEU A 305 -0.32 -20.98 5.89
N ILE A 306 0.77 -20.84 5.14
CA ILE A 306 0.94 -19.71 4.22
C ILE A 306 -0.15 -19.70 3.15
N VAL A 307 -0.40 -20.84 2.50
CA VAL A 307 -1.44 -20.91 1.46
C VAL A 307 -2.82 -20.58 2.05
N SER A 308 -3.12 -21.04 3.26
CA SER A 308 -4.36 -20.73 3.95
C SER A 308 -4.54 -19.23 4.26
N LEU A 309 -3.49 -18.58 4.77
CA LEU A 309 -3.52 -17.16 5.07
C LEU A 309 -3.62 -16.30 3.81
N ILE A 310 -2.89 -16.68 2.74
CA ILE A 310 -2.91 -15.97 1.47
C ILE A 310 -4.25 -16.15 0.75
N ASP A 311 -4.84 -17.34 0.78
CA ASP A 311 -6.19 -17.58 0.25
C ASP A 311 -7.22 -16.68 0.94
N THR A 312 -7.21 -16.67 2.28
CA THR A 312 -8.10 -15.80 3.07
C THR A 312 -7.89 -14.32 2.74
N PHE A 313 -6.63 -13.89 2.58
CA PHE A 313 -6.29 -12.51 2.21
C PHE A 313 -6.82 -12.15 0.81
N CYS A 314 -6.59 -13.00 -0.19
CA CYS A 314 -7.05 -12.81 -1.56
C CYS A 314 -8.58 -12.73 -1.61
N SER A 315 -9.27 -13.69 -0.99
CA SER A 315 -10.73 -13.75 -0.94
C SER A 315 -11.33 -12.52 -0.23
N THR A 316 -10.74 -12.09 0.88
CA THR A 316 -11.18 -10.89 1.61
C THR A 316 -10.98 -9.62 0.77
N ARG A 317 -9.81 -9.49 0.14
CA ARG A 317 -9.46 -8.32 -0.69
C ARG A 317 -10.39 -8.21 -1.91
N ASP A 318 -10.67 -9.34 -2.56
CA ASP A 318 -11.55 -9.40 -3.73
C ASP A 318 -13.01 -9.05 -3.36
N TYR A 319 -13.42 -9.32 -2.11
CA TYR A 319 -14.73 -8.88 -1.58
C TYR A 319 -14.79 -7.36 -1.32
N ILE A 320 -13.73 -6.79 -0.73
CA ILE A 320 -13.66 -5.36 -0.35
C ILE A 320 -13.57 -4.45 -1.59
N SER A 321 -12.75 -4.81 -2.57
CA SER A 321 -12.51 -3.99 -3.78
C SER A 321 -13.81 -3.72 -4.56
N PHE A 322 -14.69 -4.72 -4.68
CA PHE A 322 -15.98 -4.56 -5.32
C PHE A 322 -16.94 -3.67 -4.53
N ARG A 323 -16.97 -3.76 -3.18
CA ARG A 323 -17.85 -2.89 -2.37
C ARG A 323 -17.54 -1.41 -2.60
N LYS A 324 -16.28 -1.08 -2.92
CA LYS A 324 -15.86 0.27 -3.29
C LYS A 324 -16.39 0.68 -4.67
N TYR A 325 -16.36 -0.23 -5.66
CA TYR A 325 -16.90 0.00 -7.00
C TYR A 325 -18.43 0.09 -7.02
N GLU A 326 -19.14 -0.79 -6.31
CA GLU A 326 -20.61 -0.79 -6.23
C GLU A 326 -21.15 0.45 -5.52
N ARG A 327 -20.47 0.92 -4.46
CA ARG A 327 -20.80 2.22 -3.83
C ARG A 327 -20.57 3.37 -4.79
N SER A 328 -19.45 3.38 -5.52
CA SER A 328 -19.16 4.42 -6.51
C SER A 328 -20.19 4.44 -7.65
N GLY A 329 -20.60 3.28 -8.16
CA GLY A 329 -21.61 3.16 -9.21
C GLY A 329 -23.01 3.57 -8.77
N LYS A 330 -23.42 3.21 -7.54
CA LYS A 330 -24.69 3.67 -6.96
C LYS A 330 -24.69 5.18 -6.71
N SER A 331 -23.57 5.76 -6.27
CA SER A 331 -23.44 7.21 -6.10
C SER A 331 -23.54 7.96 -7.42
N ILE A 332 -22.89 7.47 -8.49
CA ILE A 332 -22.97 8.07 -9.84
C ILE A 332 -24.39 7.96 -10.39
N ALA A 333 -25.03 6.79 -10.30
CA ALA A 333 -26.41 6.61 -10.76
C ALA A 333 -27.42 7.47 -9.98
N LEU A 334 -27.16 7.79 -8.72
CA LEU A 334 -28.01 8.68 -7.91
C LEU A 334 -27.83 10.15 -8.33
N LEU A 335 -26.62 10.56 -8.70
CA LEU A 335 -26.34 11.90 -9.23
C LEU A 335 -26.98 12.09 -10.63
N ASP A 336 -26.87 11.10 -11.51
CA ASP A 336 -27.51 11.14 -12.84
C ASP A 336 -29.05 11.22 -12.74
N ASN A 337 -29.63 10.57 -11.73
CA ASN A 337 -31.08 10.64 -11.46
C ASN A 337 -31.50 12.00 -10.86
N LEU A 338 -30.64 12.68 -10.11
CA LEU A 338 -30.90 14.03 -9.61
C LEU A 338 -30.80 15.08 -10.73
N GLU A 339 -29.77 15.01 -11.58
CA GLU A 339 -29.60 15.92 -12.72
C GLU A 339 -30.70 15.74 -13.80
N SER A 340 -31.19 14.51 -13.99
CA SER A 340 -32.30 14.23 -14.91
C SER A 340 -33.68 14.57 -14.32
N GLY A 341 -33.79 14.65 -12.99
CA GLY A 341 -34.95 15.19 -12.29
C GLY A 341 -35.05 16.72 -12.44
N GLU A 342 -33.97 17.45 -12.16
CA GLU A 342 -33.94 18.92 -12.31
C GLU A 342 -34.20 19.38 -13.76
N LYS A 343 -33.68 18.65 -14.76
CA LYS A 343 -33.94 18.96 -16.18
C LYS A 343 -35.37 18.68 -16.64
N LYS A 344 -36.15 17.87 -15.90
CA LYS A 344 -37.58 17.67 -16.18
C LYS A 344 -38.43 18.79 -15.59
N ASP A 345 -38.06 19.33 -14.44
CA ASP A 345 -38.78 20.43 -13.81
C ASP A 345 -38.55 21.78 -14.52
N GLU A 346 -37.36 22.01 -15.11
CA GLU A 346 -37.09 23.22 -15.91
C GLU A 346 -37.83 23.29 -17.25
N LYS A 347 -38.32 22.17 -17.79
CA LYS A 347 -39.07 22.14 -19.05
C LYS A 347 -40.57 22.35 -18.90
N GLN A 348 -41.07 22.48 -17.67
CA GLN A 348 -42.50 22.68 -17.40
C GLN A 348 -42.88 24.17 -17.17
N TYR A 349 -41.91 25.09 -17.25
CA TYR A 349 -42.10 26.54 -17.04
C TYR A 349 -41.60 27.42 -18.20
N ARG A 350 -41.61 26.93 -19.44
CA ARG A 350 -41.43 27.76 -20.64
C ARG A 350 -42.55 27.62 -21.64
#